data_AF-A0A3D2PTV0-F1
#
_entry.id   AF-A0A3D2PTV0-F1
#
_cell.length_a   1.000
_cell.length_b   1.000
_cell.length_c   1.000
_cell.angle_alpha   90.00
_cell.angle_beta   90.00
_cell.angle_gamma   90.00
#
_symmetry.space_group_name_H-M   'P 1'
#
loop_
_entity.id
_entity.type
_entity.pdbx_description
1 polymer ?
#
loop_
_entity_poly.entity_id
_entity_poly.type
_entity_poly.pdbx_seq_one_letter_code
_entity_poly.pdbx_strand_id
1 'polypeptide(L)'
;SKRNVSQVFNAETFIIGLCAGLIGIGFTLLLIIPVNAIIHNLANTTDVSAVLPVVPALVLILLSILLTLLGGLIPSKKASKSDPVTALRTE
;
A
#
# COMPACT_ATOMS: atom_id res chain seq x y z
N SER A 1 -26.73 -8.47 -4.80
CA SER A 1 -26.50 -8.79 -3.37
C SER A 1 -25.46 -7.81 -2.79
N LYS A 2 -25.75 -7.15 -1.66
CA LYS A 2 -24.83 -6.21 -0.96
C LYS A 2 -23.46 -6.82 -0.63
N ARG A 3 -23.42 -8.16 -0.47
CA ARG A 3 -22.21 -8.96 -0.24
C ARG A 3 -21.29 -9.07 -1.48
N ASN A 4 -21.82 -8.91 -2.69
CA ASN A 4 -21.02 -8.94 -3.91
C ASN A 4 -20.26 -7.62 -4.09
N VAL A 5 -20.93 -6.49 -3.86
CA VAL A 5 -20.34 -5.15 -3.96
C VAL A 5 -19.21 -4.97 -2.93
N SER A 6 -19.41 -5.42 -1.69
CA SER A 6 -18.37 -5.35 -0.67
C SER A 6 -17.15 -6.23 -0.98
N GLN A 7 -17.31 -7.35 -1.69
CA GLN A 7 -16.19 -8.21 -2.07
C GLN A 7 -15.35 -7.61 -3.18
N VAL A 8 -16.00 -7.01 -4.20
CA VAL A 8 -15.29 -6.33 -5.29
C VAL A 8 -14.47 -5.16 -4.74
N PHE A 9 -15.05 -4.34 -3.87
CA PHE A 9 -14.35 -3.20 -3.27
C PHE A 9 -13.17 -3.62 -2.38
N ASN A 10 -13.34 -4.70 -1.61
CA ASN A 10 -12.25 -5.24 -0.79
C ASN A 10 -11.13 -5.84 -1.66
N ALA A 11 -11.47 -6.51 -2.76
CA ALA A 11 -10.50 -7.02 -3.72
C ALA A 11 -9.73 -5.90 -4.43
N GLU A 12 -10.42 -4.84 -4.85
CA GLU A 12 -9.80 -3.64 -5.43
C GLU A 12 -8.81 -3.02 -4.44
N THR A 13 -9.24 -2.82 -3.20
CA THR A 13 -8.40 -2.26 -2.13
C THR A 13 -7.17 -3.13 -1.85
N PHE A 14 -7.33 -4.46 -1.86
CA PHE A 14 -6.22 -5.40 -1.68
C PHE A 14 -5.19 -5.29 -2.82
N ILE A 15 -5.65 -5.28 -4.07
CA ILE A 15 -4.78 -5.19 -5.26
C ILE A 15 -4.02 -3.86 -5.26
N ILE A 16 -4.71 -2.75 -4.95
CA ILE A 16 -4.07 -1.43 -4.84
C ILE A 16 -3.01 -1.43 -3.73
N GLY A 17 -3.33 -1.99 -2.56
CA GLY A 17 -2.38 -2.08 -1.44
C GLY A 17 -1.15 -2.92 -1.78
N LEU A 18 -1.33 -4.03 -2.48
CA LEU A 18 -0.23 -4.90 -2.92
C LEU A 18 0.65 -4.18 -3.95
N CYS A 19 0.06 -3.57 -4.99
CA CYS A 19 0.79 -2.82 -5.99
C CYS A 19 1.54 -1.63 -5.38
N ALA A 20 0.90 -0.87 -4.48
CA ALA A 20 1.53 0.23 -3.76
C ALA A 20 2.71 -0.24 -2.90
N GLY A 21 2.55 -1.36 -2.19
CA GLY A 21 3.63 -1.98 -1.40
C GLY A 21 4.82 -2.38 -2.27
N LEU A 22 4.58 -3.08 -3.39
CA LEU A 22 5.64 -3.47 -4.33
C LEU A 22 6.37 -2.26 -4.92
N ILE A 23 5.63 -1.24 -5.36
CA ILE A 23 6.19 0.00 -5.90
C ILE A 23 7.01 0.72 -4.82
N GLY A 24 6.53 0.79 -3.57
CA GLY A 24 7.25 1.42 -2.47
C GLY A 24 8.58 0.73 -2.14
N ILE A 25 8.61 -0.61 -2.15
CA ILE A 25 9.85 -1.37 -1.96
C ILE A 25 10.79 -1.16 -3.15
N GLY A 26 10.29 -1.24 -4.39
CA GLY A 26 11.08 -0.99 -5.58
C GLY A 26 11.70 0.41 -5.59
N PHE A 27 10.93 1.42 -5.21
CA PHE A 27 11.40 2.79 -5.08
C PHE A 27 12.45 2.94 -3.97
N THR A 28 12.25 2.28 -2.84
CA THR A 28 13.23 2.27 -1.74
C THR A 28 14.57 1.68 -2.18
N LEU A 29 14.54 0.56 -2.92
CA LEU A 29 15.75 -0.07 -3.47
C LEU A 29 16.48 0.85 -4.45
N LEU A 30 15.73 1.57 -5.28
CA LEU A 30 16.31 2.56 -6.20
C LEU A 30 16.94 3.74 -5.45
N LEU A 31 16.30 4.19 -4.36
CA LEU A 31 16.79 5.31 -3.54
C LEU A 31 18.01 4.95 -2.70
N ILE A 32 18.17 3.67 -2.31
CA ILE A 32 19.35 3.19 -1.58
C ILE A 32 20.65 3.47 -2.35
N ILE A 33 20.63 3.46 -3.69
CA ILE A 33 21.81 3.70 -4.53
C ILE A 33 22.37 5.13 -4.32
N PRO A 34 21.63 6.22 -4.60
CA PRO A 34 22.13 7.57 -4.34
C PRO A 34 22.30 7.87 -2.85
N VAL A 35 21.47 7.29 -1.98
CA VAL A 35 21.61 7.48 -0.52
C VAL A 35 22.94 6.91 -0.02
N ASN A 36 23.32 5.70 -0.42
CA ASN A 36 24.62 5.13 -0.03
C ASN A 36 25.79 5.91 -0.61
N ALA A 37 25.67 6.41 -1.86
CA ALA A 37 26.69 7.27 -2.43
C ALA A 37 26.92 8.55 -1.59
N ILE A 38 25.84 9.17 -1.10
CA ILE A 38 25.93 10.35 -0.22
C ILE A 38 26.55 9.96 1.13
N ILE A 39 26.13 8.84 1.73
CA ILE A 39 26.65 8.37 3.01
C ILE A 39 28.16 8.11 2.93
N HIS A 40 28.63 7.41 1.88
CA HIS A 40 30.06 7.11 1.71
C HIS A 40 30.90 8.37 1.50
N ASN A 41 30.36 9.37 0.78
CA ASN A 41 31.02 10.66 0.61
C ASN A 41 31.11 11.46 1.92
N LEU A 42 30.06 11.43 2.74
CA LEU A 42 30.01 12.19 4.00
C LEU A 42 30.79 11.50 5.13
N ALA A 43 30.68 10.18 5.23
CA ALA A 43 31.30 9.40 6.29
C ALA A 43 32.80 9.10 6.02
N ASN A 44 33.32 9.39 4.82
CA ASN A 44 34.68 9.04 4.38
C ASN A 44 35.03 7.56 4.59
N THR A 45 34.03 6.68 4.65
CA THR A 45 34.17 5.25 4.83
C THR A 45 33.06 4.51 4.10
N THR A 46 33.36 3.32 3.62
CA THR A 46 32.41 2.39 2.99
C THR A 46 31.84 1.37 3.97
N ASP A 47 32.28 1.38 5.24
CA ASP A 47 31.82 0.42 6.27
C ASP A 47 30.32 0.55 6.59
N VAL A 48 29.73 1.74 6.38
CA VAL A 48 28.32 2.00 6.69
C VAL A 48 27.54 2.10 5.38
N SER A 49 26.64 1.15 5.16
CA SER A 49 25.73 1.13 4.00
C SER A 49 24.30 0.90 4.45
N ALA A 50 23.38 1.74 3.98
CA ALA A 50 21.95 1.49 4.11
C ALA A 50 21.57 0.32 3.20
N VAL A 51 20.90 -0.67 3.78
CA VAL A 51 20.36 -1.83 3.08
C VAL A 51 18.94 -2.07 3.55
N LEU A 52 18.10 -2.61 2.67
CA LEU A 52 16.75 -3.03 3.02
C LEU A 52 16.72 -4.57 3.08
N PRO A 53 16.76 -5.18 4.28
CA PRO A 53 16.70 -6.63 4.40
C PRO A 53 15.32 -7.19 3.98
N VAL A 54 15.30 -8.46 3.58
CA VAL A 54 14.09 -9.10 3.02
C VAL A 54 12.93 -9.16 4.04
N VAL A 55 13.24 -9.44 5.31
CA VAL A 55 12.23 -9.53 6.39
C VAL A 55 11.47 -8.21 6.59
N PRO A 56 12.13 -7.07 6.87
CA PRO A 56 11.42 -5.80 6.99
C PRO A 56 10.74 -5.37 5.68
N ALA A 57 11.29 -5.71 4.51
CA ALA A 57 10.60 -5.45 3.24
C ALA A 57 9.23 -6.16 3.17
N LEU A 58 9.16 -7.44 3.55
CA LEU A 58 7.90 -8.20 3.61
C LEU A 58 6.93 -7.63 4.64
N VAL A 59 7.44 -7.23 5.81
CA VAL A 59 6.61 -6.60 6.86
C VAL A 59 6.02 -5.28 6.37
N LEU A 60 6.79 -4.46 5.65
CA LEU A 60 6.32 -3.20 5.07
C LEU A 60 5.23 -3.42 4.01
N ILE A 61 5.36 -4.44 3.17
CA ILE A 61 4.32 -4.80 2.19
C ILE A 61 3.03 -5.22 2.92
N LEU A 62 3.14 -6.08 3.93
CA LEU A 62 1.99 -6.51 4.75
C LEU A 62 1.32 -5.33 5.46
N LEU A 63 2.11 -4.41 6.02
CA LEU A 63 1.60 -3.19 6.65
C LEU A 63 0.88 -2.29 5.64
N SER A 64 1.45 -2.11 4.44
CA SER A 64 0.83 -1.32 3.38
C SER A 64 -0.53 -1.91 2.99
N ILE A 65 -0.59 -3.22 2.75
CA ILE A 65 -1.85 -3.91 2.45
C ILE A 65 -2.86 -3.73 3.58
N LEU A 66 -2.46 -3.92 4.84
CA LEU A 66 -3.34 -3.76 6.00
C LEU A 66 -3.88 -2.33 6.12
N LEU A 67 -3.02 -1.32 5.99
CA LEU A 67 -3.43 0.09 6.06
C LEU A 67 -4.36 0.46 4.91
N THR A 68 -4.07 0.01 3.68
CA THR A 68 -4.93 0.25 2.52
C THR A 68 -6.28 -0.45 2.70
N LEU A 69 -6.29 -1.70 3.17
CA LEU A 69 -7.52 -2.44 3.50
C LEU A 69 -8.34 -1.73 4.57
N LEU A 70 -7.73 -1.29 5.66
CA LEU A 70 -8.40 -0.55 6.73
C LEU A 70 -8.96 0.79 6.23
N GLY A 71 -8.21 1.51 5.39
CA GLY A 71 -8.65 2.74 4.74
C GLY A 71 -9.80 2.54 3.76
N GLY A 72 -9.81 1.43 2.99
CA GLY A 72 -10.87 1.08 2.05
C GLY A 72 -12.09 0.43 2.70
N LEU A 73 -11.95 -0.21 3.87
CA LEU A 73 -13.03 -0.84 4.63
C LEU A 73 -14.09 0.16 5.11
N ILE A 74 -13.66 1.37 5.50
CA ILE A 74 -14.55 2.45 5.95
C ILE A 74 -15.52 2.92 4.84
N PRO A 75 -15.08 3.31 3.63
CA PRO A 75 -15.96 3.65 2.52
C PRO A 75 -16.71 2.44 1.94
N SER A 76 -16.10 1.24 1.92
CA SER A 76 -16.77 0.01 1.45
C SER A 76 -18.00 -0.34 2.29
N LYS A 77 -17.92 -0.14 3.60
CA LYS A 77 -19.03 -0.33 4.53
C LYS A 77 -20.14 0.72 4.31
N LYS A 78 -19.78 1.94 3.90
CA LYS A 78 -20.72 2.99 3.49
C LYS A 78 -21.41 2.63 2.16
N ALA A 79 -20.66 2.21 1.15
CA ALA A 79 -21.18 1.84 -0.17
C ALA A 79 -22.12 0.61 -0.15
N SER A 80 -21.84 -0.39 0.68
CA SER A 80 -22.71 -1.57 0.84
C SER A 80 -24.03 -1.29 1.57
N LYS A 81 -24.11 -0.16 2.30
CA LYS A 81 -25.32 0.31 2.99
C LYS A 81 -26.09 1.38 2.22
N SER A 82 -25.51 1.98 1.18
CA SER A 82 -26.24 2.88 0.28
C SER A 82 -27.39 2.11 -0.35
N ASP A 83 -28.60 2.54 -0.04
CA ASP A 83 -29.83 1.89 -0.44
C ASP A 83 -29.97 1.98 -1.97
N PRO A 84 -30.00 0.85 -2.72
CA PRO A 84 -30.20 0.86 -4.17
C PRO A 84 -31.52 1.53 -4.58
N VAL A 85 -32.48 1.71 -3.66
CA VAL A 85 -33.74 2.43 -3.91
C VAL A 85 -33.55 3.95 -3.98
N THR A 86 -32.58 4.53 -3.27
CA THR A 86 -32.30 5.99 -3.38
C THR A 86 -31.59 6.32 -4.69
N ALA A 87 -30.73 5.40 -5.19
CA ALA A 87 -30.02 5.57 -6.45
C ALA A 87 -30.92 5.45 -7.71
N LEU A 88 -32.14 4.92 -7.57
CA LEU A 88 -33.13 4.82 -8.65
C LEU A 88 -34.24 5.89 -8.57
N ARG A 89 -34.24 6.77 -7.55
CA ARG A 89 -35.15 7.93 -7.43
C ARG A 89 -34.46 9.26 -7.68
N THR A 90 -33.18 9.22 -8.03
CA THR A 90 -32.42 10.36 -8.49
C THR A 90 -31.93 10.02 -9.89
N GLU A 91 -32.86 10.14 -10.85
CA GLU A 91 -32.43 10.74 -12.12
C GLU A 91 -31.90 12.14 -11.85
#